data_AF-A0A7X5Y042-F1
#
_entry.id   AF-A0A7X5Y042-F1
#
_cell.length_a   1.000
_cell.length_b   1.000
_cell.length_c   1.000
_cell.angle_alpha   90.00
_cell.angle_beta   90.00
_cell.angle_gamma   90.00
#
_symmetry.space_group_name_H-M   'P 1'
#
loop_
_entity.id
_entity.type
_entity.pdbx_description
1 polymer ?
#
loop_
_entity_poly.entity_id
_entity_poly.type
_entity_poly.pdbx_seq_one_letter_code
_entity_poly.pdbx_strand_id
1 'polypeptide(L)' 'MAARPTFRQADLVRAIRASRKGGLEIARTEIDPDGRIILFHAAAAADAPHASPFDAWKASRNAG' A
#
# COMPACT_ATOMS: atom_id res chain seq x y z
N MET A 1 29.48 -17.74 11.57
CA MET A 1 28.75 -17.48 10.30
C MET A 1 27.27 -17.37 10.66
N ALA A 2 26.63 -16.21 10.48
CA ALA A 2 25.19 -16.09 10.76
C ALA A 2 24.41 -16.94 9.74
N ALA A 3 23.45 -17.75 10.20
CA ALA A 3 22.63 -18.57 9.33
C ALA A 3 21.86 -17.66 8.36
N ARG A 4 21.89 -17.98 7.06
CA ARG A 4 21.12 -17.24 6.07
C ARG A 4 19.64 -17.38 6.41
N PRO A 5 18.89 -16.28 6.63
CA PRO A 5 17.48 -16.42 6.95
C PRO A 5 16.77 -17.03 5.75
N THR A 6 16.00 -18.09 6.00
CA THR A 6 15.23 -18.79 4.97
C THR A 6 13.76 -18.43 5.18
N PHE A 7 13.23 -17.56 4.33
CA PHE A 7 11.79 -17.37 4.30
C PHE A 7 11.13 -18.65 3.75
N ARG A 8 9.94 -18.97 4.24
CA ARG A 8 9.14 -20.07 3.69
C ARG A 8 8.07 -19.50 2.77
N GLN A 9 7.65 -20.30 1.79
CA GLN A 9 6.49 -19.97 0.97
C GLN A 9 5.25 -19.65 1.83
N ALA A 10 5.09 -20.37 2.94
CA ALA A 10 4.00 -20.13 3.89
C ALA A 10 4.03 -18.72 4.50
N ASP A 11 5.21 -18.12 4.68
CA ASP A 11 5.36 -16.78 5.24
C ASP A 11 4.93 -15.72 4.23
N LEU A 12 5.32 -15.90 2.96
CA LEU A 12 4.87 -15.05 1.86
C LEU A 12 3.34 -15.09 1.70
N VAL A 13 2.75 -16.28 1.74
CA VAL A 13 1.29 -16.45 1.66
C VAL A 13 0.59 -15.74 2.80
N ARG A 14 1.13 -15.82 4.03
CA ARG A 14 0.57 -15.12 5.20
C ARG A 14 0.65 -13.60 5.05
N ALA A 15 1.79 -13.07 4.62
CA ALA A 15 2.00 -11.64 4.45
C ALA A 15 1.05 -11.04 3.40
N ILE A 16 0.87 -11.72 2.26
CA ILE A 16 -0.06 -11.29 1.20
C ILE A 16 -1.51 -11.29 1.70
N ARG A 17 -1.93 -12.37 2.38
CA ARG A 17 -3.29 -12.48 2.93
C ARG A 17 -3.57 -11.40 3.97
N ALA A 18 -2.62 -11.16 4.88
CA ALA A 18 -2.75 -10.14 5.91
C ALA A 18 -2.89 -8.73 5.29
N SER A 19 -2.05 -8.39 4.31
CA SER A 19 -2.10 -7.09 3.61
C SER A 19 -3.45 -6.87 2.92
N ARG A 20 -3.91 -7.86 2.14
CA ARG A 20 -5.21 -7.78 1.45
C ARG A 20 -6.38 -7.69 2.41
N LYS A 21 -6.35 -8.46 3.52
CA LYS A 21 -7.37 -8.39 4.57
C LYS A 21 -7.40 -7.01 5.25
N GLY A 22 -6.25 -6.33 5.32
CA GLY A 22 -6.13 -4.96 5.79
C GLY A 22 -6.55 -3.89 4.77
N GLY A 23 -7.07 -4.27 3.60
CA GLY A 23 -7.45 -3.33 2.54
C GLY A 23 -6.25 -2.70 1.82
N LEU A 24 -5.05 -3.24 2.01
CA LEU A 24 -3.85 -2.73 1.35
C LEU A 24 -3.66 -3.45 0.02
N GLU A 25 -3.76 -2.71 -1.07
CA GLU A 25 -3.47 -3.23 -2.41
C GLU A 25 -1.96 -3.33 -2.63
N ILE A 26 -1.47 -4.50 -3.01
CA ILE A 26 -0.03 -4.76 -3.18
C ILE A 26 0.37 -4.45 -4.62
N ALA A 27 1.23 -3.44 -4.80
CA ALA A 27 1.76 -3.02 -6.08
C ALA A 27 3.04 -3.77 -6.50
N ARG A 28 3.90 -4.13 -5.53
CA ARG A 28 5.15 -4.87 -5.77
C ARG A 28 5.47 -5.78 -4.60
N THR A 29 6.08 -6.92 -4.88
CA THR A 29 6.57 -7.86 -3.87
C THR A 29 8.03 -8.17 -4.17
N GLU A 30 8.88 -8.03 -3.16
CA GLU A 30 10.31 -8.33 -3.23
C GLU A 30 10.73 -9.23 -2.08
N ILE A 31 11.82 -9.95 -2.31
CA ILE A 31 12.46 -10.76 -1.28
C ILE A 31 13.95 -10.47 -1.31
N ASP A 32 14.47 -9.92 -0.21
CA ASP A 32 15.87 -9.58 -0.09
C ASP A 32 16.75 -10.85 0.03
N PRO A 33 18.05 -10.78 -0.32
CA PRO A 33 18.99 -11.90 -0.16
C PRO A 33 19.17 -12.39 1.29
N ASP A 34 18.71 -11.59 2.26
CA ASP A 34 18.65 -11.91 3.69
C ASP A 34 17.30 -12.48 4.13
N GLY A 35 16.38 -12.76 3.21
CA GLY A 35 15.10 -13.42 3.47
C GLY A 35 13.99 -12.51 3.97
N ARG A 36 14.15 -11.19 4.00
CA ARG A 36 13.03 -10.28 4.28
C ARG A 36 12.03 -10.27 3.12
N ILE A 37 10.74 -10.37 3.45
CA ILE A 37 9.64 -10.19 2.51
C ILE A 37 9.21 -8.73 2.57
N ILE A 38 9.29 -8.02 1.44
CA ILE A 38 8.93 -6.61 1.32
C ILE A 38 7.72 -6.50 0.41
N LEU A 39 6.62 -5.95 0.94
CA LEU A 39 5.40 -5.67 0.18
C LEU A 39 5.27 -4.15 0.02
N PHE A 40 5.24 -3.70 -1.23
CA PHE A 40 4.94 -2.31 -1.55
C PHE A 40 3.46 -2.22 -1.84
N HIS A 41 2.78 -1.35 -1.12
CA HIS A 41 1.37 -1.10 -1.34
C HIS A 41 1.21 0.11 -2.26
N ALA A 42 0.19 0.09 -3.11
CA ALA A 42 -0.21 1.31 -3.79
C ALA A 42 -0.53 2.35 -2.71
N ALA A 43 -0.11 3.60 -2.92
CA ALA A 43 -0.64 4.69 -2.10
C ALA A 43 -2.16 4.60 -2.22
N ALA A 44 -2.86 4.43 -1.10
CA ALA A 44 -4.29 4.67 -1.09
C ALA A 44 -4.46 6.05 -1.72
N ALA A 45 -5.35 6.17 -2.69
CA ALA A 45 -5.78 7.50 -3.13
C ALA A 45 -6.16 8.20 -1.82
N ALA A 46 -5.37 9.20 -1.42
CA ALA A 46 -5.66 9.97 -0.22
C ALA A 46 -7.13 10.35 -0.37
N ASP A 47 -7.96 10.01 0.63
CA ASP A 47 -9.36 10.40 0.65
C ASP A 47 -9.39 11.84 0.17
N ALA A 48 -9.98 12.06 -1.01
CA ALA A 48 -9.92 13.36 -1.66
C ALA A 48 -10.35 14.36 -0.59
N PRO A 49 -9.55 15.41 -0.31
CA PRO A 49 -9.80 16.29 0.82
C PRO A 49 -11.28 16.66 0.76
N HIS A 50 -12.02 16.40 1.83
CA HIS A 50 -13.46 16.70 1.90
C HIS A 50 -13.63 18.12 1.40
N ALA A 51 -14.17 18.26 0.17
CA ALA A 51 -14.22 19.55 -0.49
C ALA A 51 -14.99 20.46 0.44
N SER A 52 -14.33 21.53 0.91
CA SER A 52 -15.04 22.47 1.76
C SER A 52 -16.21 23.06 0.96
N PRO A 53 -17.28 23.52 1.62
CA PRO A 53 -18.34 24.23 0.92
C PRO A 53 -17.83 25.37 0.02
N PHE A 54 -16.69 25.97 0.37
CA PHE A 54 -16.01 26.98 -0.43
C PHE A 54 -15.37 26.42 -1.71
N ASP A 55 -14.77 25.24 -1.66
CA ASP A 55 -14.20 24.58 -2.84
C ASP A 55 -15.28 24.15 -3.83
N ALA A 56 -16.40 23.64 -3.32
CA ALA A 56 -17.58 23.31 -4.12
C ALA A 56 -18.15 24.56 -4.81
N TRP A 57 -18.26 25.69 -4.09
CA TRP A 57 -18.68 26.97 -4.66
C TRP A 57 -17.72 27.45 -5.76
N LYS A 58 -16.41 27.39 -5.52
CA LYS A 58 -15.39 27.82 -6.49
C LYS A 58 -15.43 26.99 -7.78
N ALA A 59 -15.59 25.67 -7.66
CA ALA A 59 -15.71 24.78 -8.82
C ALA A 59 -16.98 25.03 -9.64
N SER A 60 -18.12 25.33 -8.97
CA SER A 60 -19.38 25.65 -9.65
C SER A 60 -19.34 26.92 -10.50
N ARG A 61 -18.34 27.77 -10.27
CA ARG A 61 -18.23 29.09 -10.89
C ARG A 61 -17.27 29.13 -12.09
N ASN A 62 -16.63 28.01 -12.48
CA ASN A 62 -15.60 27.94 -13.54
C ASN A 62 -14.69 29.17 -13.47
N ALA A 63 -13.76 29.19 -12.51
CA ALA A 63 -12.85 30.31 -12.30
C ALA A 63 -12.21 30.74 -13.65
N GLY A 64 -12.63 31.90 -14.13
CA GLY A 64 -12.03 32.59 -15.28
C GLY A 64 -10.66 33.15 -14.95
#